data_AF-A0A1Y3N4F9-F1
#
_entry.id   AF-A0A1Y3N4F9-F1
#
_cell.length_a   1.000
_cell.length_b   1.000
_cell.length_c   1.000
_cell.angle_alpha   90.00
_cell.angle_beta   90.00
_cell.angle_gamma   90.00
#
_symmetry.space_group_name_H-M   'P 1'
#
loop_
_entity.id
_entity.type
_entity.pdbx_description
1 polymer ?
#
loop_
_entity_poly.entity_id
_entity_poly.type
_entity_poly.pdbx_seq_one_letter_code
_entity_poly.pdbx_strand_id
1 'polypeptide(L)'
;GNYIIKEETNVYATIRDKDGSKNILIECTKDVNDDNNNSCKKVVISENFPTYYLDEKTKTIISCPTGDGSCILEDPTIKGYFINSGPCIKLVDDNVNSCTTAGCIKVENSTTITLCLTDSCEESIGITSNTENLYKTITNGDFPGANGNNSISIKIGKDGSVILLEDTSLPLCNESSISSGNNACFANAINKQYCIYDKKIYETKMDDDGTTTTCTGLTISNKSIFYFDNVYNKVDDLGTRNDIMAYICTSDEQSESICEHVKGYIINNNQYIQCNGWKREGCIIETIQESPDETCTNENDEGKLLSNSKGLCFGKEKNDISDFETIPIDYIAFLTKDINPIYGINSEKIVFLSITEDSIIVTNES
;
A
#
# COMPACT_ATOMS: atom_id res chain seq x y z
N GLY A 1 -6.00 -17.44 -2.13
CA GLY A 1 -5.07 -18.35 -1.44
C GLY A 1 -5.80 -18.96 -0.27
N ASN A 2 -5.54 -20.23 0.04
CA ASN A 2 -6.11 -20.89 1.22
C ASN A 2 -5.25 -20.51 2.43
N TYR A 3 -5.84 -19.82 3.42
CA TYR A 3 -5.22 -19.63 4.73
C TYR A 3 -5.90 -20.59 5.71
N ILE A 4 -5.15 -21.56 6.25
CA ILE A 4 -5.64 -22.49 7.26
C ILE A 4 -5.19 -21.95 8.61
N ILE A 5 -6.16 -21.57 9.45
CA ILE A 5 -5.94 -21.39 10.88
C ILE A 5 -6.43 -22.63 11.59
N LYS A 6 -5.58 -23.17 12.46
CA LYS A 6 -5.96 -24.24 13.38
C LYS A 6 -6.96 -23.66 14.38
N GLU A 7 -8.17 -24.23 14.41
CA GLU A 7 -9.27 -23.82 15.29
C GLU A 7 -8.78 -23.69 16.75
N GLU A 8 -8.71 -22.44 17.24
CA GLU A 8 -8.77 -22.16 18.67
C GLU A 8 -10.16 -21.61 19.00
N THR A 9 -10.60 -21.80 20.24
CA THR A 9 -11.90 -21.35 20.79
C THR A 9 -12.11 -19.84 20.81
N ASN A 10 -11.10 -19.07 20.36
CA ASN A 10 -11.08 -17.62 20.38
C ASN A 10 -11.32 -17.09 18.96
N VAL A 11 -12.29 -16.18 18.86
CA VAL A 11 -12.68 -15.50 17.62
C VAL A 11 -12.24 -14.06 17.71
N TYR A 12 -11.52 -13.59 16.68
CA TYR A 12 -11.08 -12.20 16.58
C TYR A 12 -11.96 -11.41 15.60
N ALA A 13 -12.18 -10.14 15.93
CA ALA A 13 -12.87 -9.18 15.09
C ALA A 13 -12.41 -7.76 15.42
N THR A 14 -12.79 -6.80 14.59
CA THR A 14 -12.59 -5.37 14.87
C THR A 14 -13.90 -4.65 15.15
N ILE A 15 -13.88 -3.70 16.09
CA ILE A 15 -14.95 -2.71 16.29
C ILE A 15 -14.38 -1.31 16.15
N ARG A 16 -15.17 -0.35 15.69
CA ARG A 16 -14.77 1.06 15.76
C ARG A 16 -14.78 1.56 17.21
N ASP A 17 -13.83 2.41 17.54
CA ASP A 17 -13.80 3.13 18.80
C ASP A 17 -14.94 4.16 18.91
N LYS A 18 -15.06 4.80 20.09
CA LYS A 18 -16.21 5.66 20.41
C LYS A 18 -16.37 6.86 19.48
N ASP A 19 -15.29 7.37 18.93
CA ASP A 19 -15.30 8.48 17.98
C ASP A 19 -15.31 8.01 16.51
N GLY A 20 -15.21 6.70 16.27
CA GLY A 20 -15.26 6.10 14.94
C GLY A 20 -13.97 6.25 14.14
N SER A 21 -12.90 6.74 14.76
CA SER A 21 -11.63 7.09 14.12
C SER A 21 -10.70 5.89 13.93
N LYS A 22 -10.80 4.86 14.78
CA LYS A 22 -9.91 3.69 14.75
C LYS A 22 -10.66 2.38 14.92
N ASN A 23 -10.16 1.33 14.30
CA ASN A 23 -10.59 -0.03 14.63
C ASN A 23 -9.78 -0.56 15.82
N ILE A 24 -10.48 -1.19 16.76
CA ILE A 24 -9.94 -1.85 17.94
C ILE A 24 -10.17 -3.35 17.81
N LEU A 25 -9.15 -4.14 18.13
CA LEU A 25 -9.25 -5.60 18.19
C LEU A 25 -10.08 -6.06 19.42
N ILE A 26 -11.02 -6.95 19.17
CA ILE A 26 -11.76 -7.69 20.19
C ILE A 26 -11.51 -9.18 20.05
N GLU A 27 -11.43 -9.84 21.20
CA GLU A 27 -11.38 -11.29 21.31
C GLU A 27 -12.69 -11.75 21.95
N CYS A 28 -13.43 -12.59 21.24
CA CYS A 28 -14.64 -13.24 21.73
C CYS A 28 -14.36 -14.71 21.98
N THR A 29 -14.73 -15.18 23.16
CA THR A 29 -14.73 -16.61 23.48
C THR A 29 -16.09 -17.18 23.11
N LYS A 30 -16.10 -18.24 22.30
CA LYS A 30 -17.31 -19.01 22.01
C LYS A 30 -17.33 -20.22 22.93
N ASP A 31 -18.28 -20.27 23.87
CA ASP A 31 -18.50 -21.46 24.67
C ASP A 31 -19.18 -22.52 23.79
N VAL A 32 -18.47 -23.62 23.53
CA VAL A 32 -18.94 -24.70 22.62
C VAL A 32 -20.18 -25.41 23.18
N ASN A 33 -20.52 -25.18 24.46
CA ASN A 33 -21.65 -25.82 25.14
C ASN A 33 -22.84 -24.88 25.42
N ASP A 34 -22.73 -23.56 25.17
CA ASP A 34 -23.83 -22.60 25.37
C ASP A 34 -23.70 -21.38 24.43
N ASP A 35 -24.50 -21.37 23.36
CA ASP A 35 -24.53 -20.29 22.36
C ASP A 35 -24.92 -18.92 22.95
N ASN A 36 -25.42 -18.86 24.19
CA ASN A 36 -25.81 -17.61 24.85
C ASN A 36 -24.70 -16.99 25.73
N ASN A 37 -23.56 -17.65 25.91
CA ASN A 37 -22.48 -17.19 26.79
C ASN A 37 -21.23 -16.74 26.02
N ASN A 38 -21.42 -15.90 25.01
CA ASN A 38 -20.32 -15.27 24.29
C ASN A 38 -19.83 -14.05 25.08
N SER A 39 -18.59 -14.11 25.58
CA SER A 39 -17.95 -12.95 26.21
C SER A 39 -16.88 -12.38 25.27
N CYS A 40 -16.99 -11.08 25.00
CA CYS A 40 -16.02 -10.35 24.19
C CYS A 40 -15.26 -9.36 25.07
N LYS A 41 -13.94 -9.30 24.91
CA LYS A 41 -13.08 -8.33 25.58
C LYS A 41 -12.24 -7.58 24.57
N LYS A 42 -11.95 -6.31 24.87
CA LYS A 42 -10.95 -5.54 24.15
C LYS A 42 -9.58 -6.19 24.35
N VAL A 43 -8.87 -6.45 23.27
CA VAL A 43 -7.48 -6.90 23.32
C VAL A 43 -6.58 -5.70 23.57
N VAL A 44 -5.71 -5.79 24.56
CA VAL A 44 -4.68 -4.78 24.82
C VAL A 44 -3.42 -5.23 24.09
N ILE A 45 -3.13 -4.56 22.98
CA ILE A 45 -1.97 -4.87 22.14
C ILE A 45 -0.72 -4.27 22.79
N SER A 46 0.35 -5.06 22.85
CA SER A 46 1.66 -4.65 23.37
C SER A 46 2.76 -5.31 22.54
N GLU A 47 4.01 -4.92 22.74
CA GLU A 47 5.16 -5.31 21.92
C GLU A 47 5.42 -6.83 21.80
N ASN A 48 4.80 -7.66 22.66
CA ASN A 48 4.93 -9.12 22.63
C ASN A 48 3.69 -9.85 22.09
N PHE A 49 2.72 -9.13 21.53
CA PHE A 49 1.52 -9.73 20.95
C PHE A 49 1.67 -10.00 19.45
N PRO A 50 0.89 -10.96 18.92
CA PRO A 50 0.75 -11.13 17.48
C PRO A 50 0.38 -9.81 16.77
N THR A 51 1.02 -9.57 15.63
CA THR A 51 0.72 -8.44 14.74
C THR A 51 -0.54 -8.69 13.91
N TYR A 52 -0.76 -9.94 13.50
CA TYR A 52 -1.78 -10.34 12.55
C TYR A 52 -2.77 -11.33 13.15
N TYR A 53 -4.04 -11.07 12.87
CA TYR A 53 -5.18 -11.89 13.25
C TYR A 53 -6.05 -12.15 12.02
N LEU A 54 -6.96 -13.11 12.11
CA LEU A 54 -7.97 -13.35 11.07
C LEU A 54 -9.33 -12.98 11.63
N ASP A 55 -10.05 -12.13 10.90
CA ASP A 55 -11.44 -11.86 11.20
C ASP A 55 -12.28 -13.10 10.89
N GLU A 56 -13.00 -13.62 11.88
CA GLU A 56 -13.70 -14.89 11.71
C GLU A 56 -14.86 -14.82 10.70
N LYS A 57 -15.51 -13.65 10.60
CA LYS A 57 -16.70 -13.49 9.76
C LYS A 57 -16.34 -13.28 8.31
N THR A 58 -15.37 -12.40 8.06
CA THR A 58 -14.98 -11.98 6.72
C THR A 58 -13.83 -12.81 6.16
N LYS A 59 -13.10 -13.51 7.03
CA LYS A 59 -11.83 -14.19 6.72
C LYS A 59 -10.78 -13.23 6.14
N THR A 60 -10.89 -11.94 6.47
CA THR A 60 -9.93 -10.90 6.15
C THR A 60 -8.86 -10.82 7.23
N ILE A 61 -7.62 -10.48 6.86
CA ILE A 61 -6.54 -10.26 7.82
C ILE A 61 -6.79 -8.95 8.57
N ILE A 62 -6.63 -9.00 9.90
CA ILE A 62 -6.58 -7.83 10.76
C ILE A 62 -5.11 -7.60 11.11
N SER A 63 -4.58 -6.43 10.76
CA SER A 63 -3.22 -6.02 11.11
C SER A 63 -3.24 -4.99 12.21
N CYS A 64 -2.48 -5.24 13.26
CA CYS A 64 -2.32 -4.35 14.40
C CYS A 64 -0.83 -4.08 14.65
N PRO A 65 -0.14 -3.35 13.75
CA PRO A 65 1.31 -3.20 13.75
C PRO A 65 1.85 -2.33 14.89
N THR A 66 0.98 -1.58 15.59
CA THR A 66 1.37 -0.60 16.61
C THR A 66 0.84 -0.99 17.99
N GLY A 67 1.68 -0.81 19.01
CA GLY A 67 1.30 -0.99 20.41
C GLY A 67 0.27 0.04 20.93
N ASP A 68 -0.21 0.95 20.08
CA ASP A 68 -1.29 1.90 20.42
C ASP A 68 -2.68 1.25 20.34
N GLY A 69 -2.77 -0.01 19.89
CA GLY A 69 -4.00 -0.78 19.78
C GLY A 69 -4.87 -0.42 18.58
N SER A 70 -4.36 0.36 17.63
CA SER A 70 -5.02 0.59 16.35
C SER A 70 -4.80 -0.60 15.41
N CYS A 71 -5.88 -1.02 14.78
CA CYS A 71 -5.86 -2.12 13.81
C CYS A 71 -6.49 -1.66 12.49
N ILE A 72 -6.13 -2.34 11.41
CA ILE A 72 -6.72 -2.17 10.09
C ILE A 72 -7.20 -3.52 9.57
N LEU A 73 -8.31 -3.51 8.84
CA LEU A 73 -8.69 -4.65 8.00
C LEU A 73 -7.89 -4.53 6.72
N GLU A 74 -7.06 -5.53 6.44
CA GLU A 74 -6.24 -5.57 5.24
C GLU A 74 -7.12 -5.70 3.99
N ASP A 75 -6.66 -5.13 2.88
CA ASP A 75 -7.32 -5.31 1.59
C ASP A 75 -7.25 -6.81 1.22
N PRO A 76 -8.40 -7.49 1.03
CA PRO A 76 -8.44 -8.93 0.72
C PRO A 76 -7.82 -9.28 -0.63
N THR A 77 -7.54 -8.28 -1.48
CA THR A 77 -6.84 -8.46 -2.75
C THR A 77 -5.31 -8.53 -2.59
N ILE A 78 -4.78 -8.21 -1.41
CA ILE A 78 -3.34 -8.32 -1.12
C ILE A 78 -2.94 -9.79 -1.11
N LYS A 79 -1.87 -10.08 -1.85
CA LYS A 79 -1.34 -11.43 -2.03
C LYS A 79 -0.04 -11.57 -1.27
N GLY A 80 0.05 -12.58 -0.41
CA GLY A 80 1.28 -12.87 0.33
C GLY A 80 1.06 -13.64 1.62
N TYR A 81 2.05 -13.53 2.49
CA TYR A 81 2.10 -14.12 3.83
C TYR A 81 2.05 -13.03 4.89
N PHE A 82 1.34 -13.29 5.98
CA PHE A 82 1.27 -12.44 7.16
C PHE A 82 1.70 -13.29 8.37
N ILE A 83 2.87 -13.00 8.93
CA ILE A 83 3.54 -13.90 9.89
C ILE A 83 3.79 -13.16 11.19
N ASN A 84 3.39 -13.75 12.31
CA ASN A 84 3.63 -13.23 13.65
C ASN A 84 5.03 -13.62 14.16
N SER A 85 5.72 -12.70 14.82
CA SER A 85 6.94 -12.98 15.59
C SER A 85 6.58 -13.38 17.03
N GLY A 86 7.09 -14.52 17.52
CA GLY A 86 6.94 -14.94 18.93
C GLY A 86 6.26 -16.30 19.17
N PRO A 87 6.06 -16.70 20.44
CA PRO A 87 5.39 -17.96 20.78
C PRO A 87 3.87 -17.85 20.56
N CYS A 88 3.35 -18.64 19.61
CA CYS A 88 1.94 -18.79 19.11
C CYS A 88 1.51 -17.72 18.07
N ILE A 89 0.80 -17.98 16.96
CA ILE A 89 0.02 -19.11 16.40
C ILE A 89 0.57 -19.44 15.00
N LYS A 90 0.69 -20.73 14.64
CA LYS A 90 1.03 -21.14 13.26
C LYS A 90 -0.12 -20.76 12.30
N LEU A 91 0.06 -19.69 11.53
CA LEU A 91 -0.78 -19.32 10.38
C LEU A 91 -0.32 -20.00 9.09
N VAL A 92 0.19 -21.24 9.19
CA VAL A 92 1.04 -21.81 8.16
C VAL A 92 0.50 -23.16 7.73
N ASP A 93 0.32 -23.31 6.42
CA ASP A 93 0.09 -24.57 5.72
C ASP A 93 0.95 -25.70 6.33
N ASP A 94 0.34 -26.86 6.58
CA ASP A 94 0.99 -28.02 7.19
C ASP A 94 2.19 -28.53 6.34
N ASN A 95 2.34 -28.08 5.09
CA ASN A 95 3.43 -28.47 4.19
C ASN A 95 4.70 -27.60 4.25
N VAL A 96 4.77 -26.56 5.09
CA VAL A 96 5.89 -25.59 5.07
C VAL A 96 7.26 -26.18 5.46
N ASN A 97 7.30 -27.32 6.14
CA ASN A 97 8.57 -28.01 6.41
C ASN A 97 9.20 -28.67 5.17
N SER A 98 8.50 -28.71 4.03
CA SER A 98 8.97 -29.28 2.76
C SER A 98 9.15 -28.24 1.65
N CYS A 99 9.25 -26.97 2.02
CA CYS A 99 9.48 -25.86 1.09
C CYS A 99 10.82 -26.05 0.34
N THR A 100 10.74 -26.35 -0.96
CA THR A 100 11.90 -26.57 -1.85
C THR A 100 11.92 -25.65 -3.06
N THR A 101 10.95 -24.74 -3.19
CA THR A 101 10.81 -23.82 -4.31
C THR A 101 11.11 -22.39 -3.86
N ALA A 102 11.54 -21.53 -4.78
CA ALA A 102 11.62 -20.11 -4.48
C ALA A 102 10.22 -19.56 -4.14
N GLY A 103 10.10 -18.57 -3.25
CA GLY A 103 8.82 -17.95 -2.89
C GLY A 103 8.05 -18.60 -1.74
N CYS A 104 8.38 -19.84 -1.34
CA CYS A 104 7.74 -20.47 -0.19
C CYS A 104 8.40 -20.09 1.15
N ILE A 105 7.63 -20.23 2.22
CA ILE A 105 8.08 -20.02 3.59
C ILE A 105 8.69 -21.33 4.12
N LYS A 106 9.80 -21.23 4.84
CA LYS A 106 10.41 -22.30 5.63
C LYS A 106 10.37 -21.93 7.11
N VAL A 107 9.85 -22.83 7.93
CA VAL A 107 9.79 -22.66 9.39
C VAL A 107 10.76 -23.66 10.02
N GLU A 108 11.88 -23.19 10.55
CA GLU A 108 12.86 -24.06 11.21
C GLU A 108 12.51 -24.27 12.69
N ASN A 109 12.01 -23.22 13.34
CA ASN A 109 11.52 -23.23 14.73
C ASN A 109 10.53 -22.06 14.94
N SER A 110 10.01 -21.88 16.15
CA SER A 110 9.04 -20.82 16.48
C SER A 110 9.56 -19.38 16.34
N THR A 111 10.87 -19.19 16.15
CA THR A 111 11.51 -17.88 16.05
C THR A 111 12.24 -17.65 14.73
N THR A 112 12.54 -18.73 13.99
CA THR A 112 13.28 -18.71 12.73
C THR A 112 12.33 -19.09 11.60
N ILE A 113 11.78 -18.05 10.97
CA ILE A 113 10.91 -18.16 9.81
C ILE A 113 11.61 -17.42 8.66
N THR A 114 11.89 -18.15 7.59
CA THR A 114 12.60 -17.62 6.43
C THR A 114 11.75 -17.76 5.16
N LEU A 115 12.01 -16.87 4.21
CA LEU A 115 11.51 -16.94 2.85
C LEU A 115 12.63 -17.49 1.96
N CYS A 116 12.33 -18.50 1.16
CA CYS A 116 13.29 -19.04 0.17
C CYS A 116 13.32 -18.13 -1.05
N LEU A 117 14.52 -17.69 -1.45
CA LEU A 117 14.72 -16.83 -2.63
C LEU A 117 15.07 -17.64 -3.89
N THR A 118 15.53 -18.87 -3.71
CA THR A 118 15.87 -19.80 -4.79
C THR A 118 15.13 -21.13 -4.60
N ASP A 119 15.08 -21.91 -5.68
CA ASP A 119 14.86 -23.35 -5.58
C ASP A 119 15.92 -23.97 -4.67
N SER A 120 15.60 -25.09 -4.02
CA SER A 120 16.36 -25.71 -2.91
C SER A 120 16.47 -24.91 -1.62
N CYS A 121 16.03 -23.65 -1.59
CA CYS A 121 16.10 -22.76 -0.43
C CYS A 121 17.52 -22.59 0.15
N GLU A 122 18.55 -22.71 -0.69
CA GLU A 122 19.94 -22.42 -0.29
C GLU A 122 20.13 -20.93 0.01
N GLU A 123 19.48 -20.06 -0.78
CA GLU A 123 19.35 -18.65 -0.44
C GLU A 123 17.99 -18.41 0.22
N SER A 124 18.03 -17.86 1.43
CA SER A 124 16.84 -17.52 2.18
C SER A 124 17.05 -16.25 3.00
N ILE A 125 15.94 -15.64 3.40
CA ILE A 125 15.94 -14.39 4.15
C ILE A 125 14.99 -14.50 5.34
N GLY A 126 15.44 -14.05 6.52
CA GLY A 126 14.61 -14.00 7.71
C GLY A 126 13.47 -13.01 7.54
N ILE A 127 12.27 -13.36 8.00
CA ILE A 127 11.09 -12.49 7.89
C ILE A 127 10.88 -11.72 9.19
N THR A 128 10.99 -12.41 10.33
CA THR A 128 10.67 -11.89 11.67
C THR A 128 11.81 -11.11 12.34
N SER A 129 12.96 -10.97 11.67
CA SER A 129 14.18 -10.34 12.23
C SER A 129 14.57 -9.03 11.55
N ASN A 130 13.77 -8.54 10.61
CA ASN A 130 14.12 -7.36 9.82
C ASN A 130 13.84 -6.06 10.58
N THR A 131 14.83 -5.17 10.62
CA THR A 131 14.67 -3.83 11.20
C THR A 131 14.08 -2.83 10.21
N GLU A 132 14.11 -3.16 8.92
CA GLU A 132 13.68 -2.34 7.79
C GLU A 132 12.90 -3.17 6.78
N ASN A 133 12.12 -2.51 5.92
CA ASN A 133 11.45 -3.19 4.82
C ASN A 133 12.50 -3.57 3.77
N LEU A 134 12.43 -4.82 3.29
CA LEU A 134 13.32 -5.31 2.24
C LEU A 134 12.51 -5.58 0.97
N TYR A 135 13.08 -5.23 -0.17
CA TYR A 135 12.48 -5.48 -1.47
C TYR A 135 13.33 -6.51 -2.21
N LYS A 136 12.68 -7.56 -2.72
CA LYS A 136 13.36 -8.67 -3.39
C LYS A 136 12.62 -9.10 -4.63
N THR A 137 13.37 -9.60 -5.60
CA THR A 137 12.84 -10.27 -6.77
C THR A 137 13.12 -11.77 -6.63
N ILE A 138 12.09 -12.58 -6.80
CA ILE A 138 12.15 -14.04 -6.80
C ILE A 138 11.93 -14.52 -8.22
N THR A 139 12.80 -15.39 -8.72
CA THR A 139 12.70 -15.94 -10.07
C THR A 139 12.09 -17.34 -10.02
N ASN A 140 11.13 -17.62 -10.91
CA ASN A 140 10.42 -18.91 -11.02
C ASN A 140 9.82 -19.41 -9.69
N GLY A 141 9.42 -18.49 -8.82
CA GLY A 141 8.92 -18.84 -7.49
C GLY A 141 7.46 -19.29 -7.46
N ASP A 142 7.15 -20.14 -6.49
CA ASP A 142 5.80 -20.46 -6.06
C ASP A 142 5.44 -19.50 -4.90
N PHE A 143 4.91 -18.34 -5.26
CA PHE A 143 4.49 -17.31 -4.32
C PHE A 143 2.97 -17.11 -4.38
N PRO A 144 2.28 -16.87 -3.25
CA PRO A 144 0.83 -16.68 -3.24
C PRO A 144 0.38 -15.61 -4.25
N GLY A 145 -0.45 -16.02 -5.21
CA GLY A 145 -1.02 -15.13 -6.21
C GLY A 145 -0.10 -14.78 -7.39
N ALA A 146 1.12 -15.32 -7.45
CA ALA A 146 2.01 -15.21 -8.60
C ALA A 146 1.75 -16.36 -9.58
N ASN A 147 0.75 -16.20 -10.46
CA ASN A 147 0.41 -17.23 -11.45
C ASN A 147 1.29 -17.11 -12.70
N GLY A 148 2.30 -17.98 -12.84
CA GLY A 148 3.05 -18.14 -14.10
C GLY A 148 4.05 -17.02 -14.42
N ASN A 149 4.44 -16.23 -13.43
CA ASN A 149 5.45 -15.17 -13.61
C ASN A 149 6.86 -15.73 -13.39
N ASN A 150 7.74 -15.51 -14.37
CA ASN A 150 9.16 -15.89 -14.25
C ASN A 150 9.90 -15.04 -13.21
N SER A 151 9.36 -13.87 -12.85
CA SER A 151 9.96 -12.94 -11.90
C SER A 151 8.86 -12.29 -11.07
N ILE A 152 9.04 -12.30 -9.76
CA ILE A 152 8.05 -11.92 -8.76
C ILE A 152 8.73 -10.93 -7.80
N SER A 153 8.31 -9.67 -7.82
CA SER A 153 8.82 -8.65 -6.92
C SER A 153 7.97 -8.58 -5.66
N ILE A 154 8.62 -8.65 -4.51
CA ILE A 154 7.98 -8.75 -3.19
C ILE A 154 8.57 -7.73 -2.23
N LYS A 155 7.78 -7.37 -1.22
CA LYS A 155 8.24 -6.71 0.00
C LYS A 155 8.22 -7.69 1.16
N ILE A 156 9.30 -7.70 1.91
CA ILE A 156 9.40 -8.33 3.23
C ILE A 156 9.34 -7.19 4.24
N GLY A 157 8.18 -7.02 4.86
CA GLY A 157 7.94 -5.97 5.84
C GLY A 157 8.60 -6.27 7.17
N LYS A 158 9.06 -5.22 7.86
CA LYS A 158 9.54 -5.31 9.25
C LYS A 158 8.47 -5.76 10.25
N ASP A 159 7.21 -5.71 9.82
CA ASP A 159 6.03 -6.14 10.58
C ASP A 159 5.78 -7.65 10.50
N GLY A 160 6.57 -8.39 9.70
CA GLY A 160 6.42 -9.83 9.50
C GLY A 160 5.58 -10.20 8.26
N SER A 161 5.16 -9.23 7.48
CA SER A 161 4.49 -9.48 6.20
C SER A 161 5.49 -9.81 5.09
N VAL A 162 5.07 -10.65 4.15
CA VAL A 162 5.75 -10.85 2.87
C VAL A 162 4.69 -10.73 1.79
N ILE A 163 4.68 -9.65 1.03
CA ILE A 163 3.59 -9.34 0.08
C ILE A 163 4.13 -9.13 -1.33
N LEU A 164 3.29 -9.45 -2.31
CA LEU A 164 3.54 -9.13 -3.71
C LEU A 164 3.50 -7.61 -3.90
N LEU A 165 4.47 -7.07 -4.64
CA LEU A 165 4.45 -5.68 -5.07
C LEU A 165 3.48 -5.56 -6.25
N GLU A 166 2.30 -5.03 -5.96
CA GLU A 166 1.27 -4.76 -6.96
C GLU A 166 0.94 -3.28 -6.97
N ASP A 167 0.76 -2.73 -8.17
CA ASP A 167 0.25 -1.39 -8.31
C ASP A 167 -1.12 -1.26 -7.67
N THR A 168 -1.32 -0.14 -6.99
CA THR A 168 -2.62 0.30 -6.51
C THR A 168 -3.27 1.22 -7.55
N SER A 169 -4.59 1.26 -7.57
CA SER A 169 -5.33 2.24 -8.35
C SER A 169 -6.76 2.34 -7.84
N LEU A 170 -7.41 3.46 -8.13
CA LEU A 170 -8.86 3.51 -8.13
C LEU A 170 -9.42 2.42 -9.07
N PRO A 171 -10.60 1.86 -8.76
CA PRO A 171 -11.25 0.92 -9.65
C PRO A 171 -11.65 1.64 -10.94
N LEU A 172 -11.81 0.88 -12.03
CA LEU A 172 -12.35 1.43 -13.27
C LEU A 172 -13.84 1.72 -13.12
N CYS A 173 -14.28 2.90 -13.54
CA CYS A 173 -15.70 3.21 -13.60
C CYS A 173 -16.38 2.40 -14.71
N ASN A 174 -17.67 2.11 -14.51
CA ASN A 174 -18.54 1.59 -15.54
C ASN A 174 -18.96 2.73 -16.48
N GLU A 175 -18.55 2.65 -17.74
CA GLU A 175 -18.87 3.63 -18.79
C GLU A 175 -20.38 3.89 -18.90
N SER A 176 -21.21 2.84 -18.80
CA SER A 176 -22.67 2.98 -18.87
C SER A 176 -23.24 3.80 -17.69
N SER A 177 -22.62 3.73 -16.51
CA SER A 177 -22.99 4.56 -15.36
C SER A 177 -22.62 6.02 -15.57
N ILE A 178 -21.47 6.29 -16.20
CA ILE A 178 -21.03 7.65 -16.55
C ILE A 178 -21.98 8.28 -17.57
N SER A 179 -22.31 7.56 -18.66
CA SER A 179 -23.17 8.11 -19.72
C SER A 179 -24.61 8.32 -19.27
N SER A 180 -25.13 7.45 -18.41
CA SER A 180 -26.51 7.56 -17.92
C SER A 180 -26.66 8.53 -16.75
N GLY A 181 -25.60 8.73 -15.96
CA GLY A 181 -25.60 9.56 -14.77
C GLY A 181 -26.46 9.04 -13.61
N ASN A 182 -27.14 7.90 -13.76
CA ASN A 182 -28.20 7.41 -12.86
C ASN A 182 -27.86 6.06 -12.21
N ASN A 183 -26.58 5.70 -12.11
CA ASN A 183 -26.12 4.47 -11.48
C ASN A 183 -24.86 4.71 -10.65
N ALA A 184 -24.55 3.75 -9.77
CA ALA A 184 -23.28 3.71 -9.05
C ALA A 184 -22.11 3.64 -10.04
N CYS A 185 -20.98 4.26 -9.70
CA CYS A 185 -19.88 4.35 -10.65
C CYS A 185 -19.22 3.01 -10.96
N PHE A 186 -19.26 2.04 -10.04
CA PHE A 186 -18.78 0.68 -10.25
C PHE A 186 -19.63 -0.31 -9.44
N ALA A 187 -19.42 -1.61 -9.66
CA ALA A 187 -20.21 -2.65 -9.00
C ALA A 187 -20.05 -2.57 -7.47
N ASN A 188 -21.19 -2.57 -6.76
CA ASN A 188 -21.26 -2.47 -5.30
C ASN A 188 -20.63 -1.21 -4.69
N ALA A 189 -20.39 -0.16 -5.49
CA ALA A 189 -19.94 1.11 -4.95
C ALA A 189 -20.98 1.67 -3.97
N ILE A 190 -20.51 2.22 -2.86
CA ILE A 190 -21.34 2.92 -1.86
C ILE A 190 -21.16 4.43 -2.01
N ASN A 191 -21.97 5.19 -1.28
CA ASN A 191 -21.91 6.65 -1.29
C ASN A 191 -20.50 7.16 -0.97
N LYS A 192 -20.03 8.16 -1.72
CA LYS A 192 -18.69 8.78 -1.61
C LYS A 192 -17.51 7.86 -1.90
N GLN A 193 -17.73 6.80 -2.68
CA GLN A 193 -16.64 6.04 -3.29
C GLN A 193 -16.32 6.54 -4.70
N TYR A 194 -15.04 6.43 -5.04
CA TYR A 194 -14.47 6.99 -6.26
C TYR A 194 -13.96 5.90 -7.20
N CYS A 195 -13.90 6.23 -8.48
CA CYS A 195 -13.31 5.40 -9.53
C CYS A 195 -12.65 6.29 -10.58
N ILE A 196 -11.90 5.69 -11.51
CA ILE A 196 -11.26 6.40 -12.61
C ILE A 196 -11.73 5.85 -13.97
N TYR A 197 -11.96 6.72 -14.94
CA TYR A 197 -12.23 6.37 -16.33
C TYR A 197 -11.69 7.47 -17.23
N ASP A 198 -10.94 7.09 -18.27
CA ASP A 198 -10.33 8.03 -19.21
C ASP A 198 -9.58 9.19 -18.52
N LYS A 199 -8.73 8.83 -17.55
CA LYS A 199 -7.99 9.74 -16.66
C LYS A 199 -8.88 10.72 -15.85
N LYS A 200 -10.20 10.58 -15.82
CA LYS A 200 -11.11 11.40 -15.00
C LYS A 200 -11.56 10.61 -13.77
N ILE A 201 -11.58 11.27 -12.62
CA ILE A 201 -12.09 10.68 -11.38
C ILE A 201 -13.58 10.98 -11.25
N TYR A 202 -14.36 9.95 -10.91
CA TYR A 202 -15.80 10.05 -10.70
C TYR A 202 -16.19 9.63 -9.28
N GLU A 203 -17.22 10.25 -8.75
CA GLU A 203 -17.80 9.99 -7.42
C GLU A 203 -19.16 9.31 -7.56
N THR A 204 -19.37 8.24 -6.79
CA THR A 204 -20.70 7.68 -6.55
C THR A 204 -21.43 8.52 -5.51
N LYS A 205 -22.53 9.16 -5.90
CA LYS A 205 -23.41 9.90 -4.99
C LYS A 205 -24.72 9.17 -4.83
N MET A 206 -25.10 8.89 -3.59
CA MET A 206 -26.39 8.31 -3.23
C MET A 206 -27.16 9.29 -2.35
N ASP A 207 -28.45 9.44 -2.60
CA ASP A 207 -29.34 10.16 -1.68
C ASP A 207 -29.54 9.37 -0.37
N ASP A 208 -30.01 10.03 0.68
CA ASP A 208 -30.14 9.45 2.03
C ASP A 208 -31.03 8.19 2.09
N ASP A 209 -31.98 8.07 1.15
CA ASP A 209 -32.87 6.91 1.02
C ASP A 209 -32.33 5.82 0.09
N GLY A 210 -31.15 6.03 -0.52
CA GLY A 210 -30.50 5.11 -1.45
C GLY A 210 -31.25 4.92 -2.77
N THR A 211 -32.27 5.73 -3.07
CA THR A 211 -33.13 5.55 -4.25
C THR A 211 -32.53 6.17 -5.51
N THR A 212 -31.87 7.32 -5.36
CA THR A 212 -31.09 7.92 -6.44
C THR A 212 -29.62 7.57 -6.23
N THR A 213 -29.00 7.03 -7.28
CA THR A 213 -27.55 6.89 -7.34
C THR A 213 -27.05 7.55 -8.61
N THR A 214 -26.01 8.36 -8.51
CA THR A 214 -25.40 9.01 -9.67
C THR A 214 -23.89 8.79 -9.69
N CYS A 215 -23.33 8.82 -10.89
CA CYS A 215 -21.89 8.78 -11.11
C CYS A 215 -21.45 10.10 -11.74
N THR A 216 -20.80 10.96 -10.94
CA THR A 216 -20.49 12.33 -11.35
C THR A 216 -18.99 12.56 -11.39
N GLY A 217 -18.48 13.09 -12.50
CA GLY A 217 -17.07 13.46 -12.62
C GLY A 217 -16.71 14.58 -11.65
N LEU A 218 -15.52 14.50 -11.07
CA LEU A 218 -15.00 15.56 -10.22
C LEU A 218 -14.73 16.82 -11.04
N THR A 219 -15.31 17.94 -10.58
CA THR A 219 -14.97 19.26 -11.12
C THR A 219 -13.68 19.74 -10.49
N ILE A 220 -12.67 19.96 -11.31
CA ILE A 220 -11.34 20.36 -10.91
C ILE A 220 -11.08 21.71 -11.56
N SER A 221 -10.87 22.75 -10.75
CA SER A 221 -10.74 24.12 -11.26
C SER A 221 -9.29 24.52 -11.55
N ASN A 222 -8.31 23.82 -10.96
CA ASN A 222 -6.88 24.04 -11.05
C ASN A 222 -6.16 22.71 -10.82
N LYS A 223 -4.84 22.72 -10.72
CA LYS A 223 -4.10 21.58 -10.17
C LYS A 223 -4.58 21.23 -8.75
N SER A 224 -4.86 19.97 -8.49
CA SER A 224 -5.36 19.46 -7.21
C SER A 224 -4.85 18.06 -6.97
N ILE A 225 -4.55 17.74 -5.71
CA ILE A 225 -4.13 16.40 -5.32
C ILE A 225 -5.26 15.75 -4.54
N PHE A 226 -5.60 14.53 -4.90
CA PHE A 226 -6.61 13.73 -4.23
C PHE A 226 -5.98 12.47 -3.66
N TYR A 227 -6.39 12.13 -2.44
CA TYR A 227 -5.97 10.90 -1.77
C TYR A 227 -7.17 10.00 -1.55
N PHE A 228 -6.97 8.71 -1.73
CA PHE A 228 -8.01 7.70 -1.57
C PHE A 228 -7.49 6.53 -0.75
N ASP A 229 -8.34 5.94 0.08
CA ASP A 229 -8.00 4.71 0.80
C ASP A 229 -8.21 3.45 -0.06
N ASN A 230 -7.83 2.29 0.46
CA ASN A 230 -7.98 0.99 -0.22
C ASN A 230 -9.43 0.56 -0.48
N VAL A 231 -10.40 1.23 0.14
CA VAL A 231 -11.84 1.07 -0.12
C VAL A 231 -12.40 2.25 -0.91
N TYR A 232 -11.53 3.02 -1.56
CA TYR A 232 -11.84 4.04 -2.55
C TYR A 232 -12.63 5.24 -2.02
N ASN A 233 -12.58 5.52 -0.73
CA ASN A 233 -13.07 6.77 -0.15
C ASN A 233 -12.00 7.85 -0.25
N LYS A 234 -12.41 9.10 -0.42
CA LYS A 234 -11.49 10.23 -0.33
C LYS A 234 -10.98 10.40 1.10
N VAL A 235 -9.69 10.70 1.23
CA VAL A 235 -8.99 10.94 2.50
C VAL A 235 -8.45 12.37 2.50
N ASP A 236 -8.76 13.14 3.54
CA ASP A 236 -8.24 14.50 3.71
C ASP A 236 -7.04 14.55 4.67
N ASP A 237 -6.94 13.61 5.62
CA ASP A 237 -5.81 13.46 6.55
C ASP A 237 -5.09 12.13 6.31
N LEU A 238 -3.84 12.22 5.87
CA LEU A 238 -3.03 11.06 5.52
C LEU A 238 -2.44 10.36 6.75
N GLY A 239 -2.18 11.08 7.84
CA GLY A 239 -1.58 10.54 9.05
C GLY A 239 -0.40 9.59 8.77
N THR A 240 -0.45 8.38 9.35
CA THR A 240 0.53 7.29 9.13
C THR A 240 -0.08 6.12 8.35
N ARG A 241 -1.02 6.40 7.44
CA ARG A 241 -1.78 5.38 6.73
C ARG A 241 -0.95 4.74 5.60
N ASN A 242 -0.96 3.41 5.56
CA ASN A 242 -0.28 2.60 4.55
C ASN A 242 -1.21 2.15 3.40
N ASP A 243 -2.47 2.58 3.42
CA ASP A 243 -3.52 2.19 2.48
C ASP A 243 -3.93 3.34 1.54
N ILE A 244 -3.06 4.34 1.37
CA ILE A 244 -3.34 5.55 0.61
C ILE A 244 -2.85 5.45 -0.83
N MET A 245 -3.70 5.91 -1.74
CA MET A 245 -3.41 6.15 -3.15
C MET A 245 -3.51 7.64 -3.42
N ALA A 246 -2.59 8.20 -4.20
CA ALA A 246 -2.58 9.62 -4.53
C ALA A 246 -2.75 9.85 -6.03
N TYR A 247 -3.56 10.83 -6.40
CA TYR A 247 -3.76 11.27 -7.77
C TYR A 247 -3.53 12.77 -7.88
N ILE A 248 -2.77 13.17 -8.89
CA ILE A 248 -2.60 14.57 -9.25
C ILE A 248 -3.51 14.85 -10.43
N CYS A 249 -4.41 15.80 -10.27
CA CYS A 249 -5.35 16.18 -11.32
C CYS A 249 -5.11 17.62 -11.75
N THR A 250 -5.07 17.84 -13.05
CA THR A 250 -5.03 19.17 -13.67
C THR A 250 -6.29 19.38 -14.49
N SER A 251 -6.74 20.62 -14.60
CA SER A 251 -7.72 21.00 -15.62
C SER A 251 -6.96 21.63 -16.77
N ASP A 252 -7.22 21.19 -17.99
CA ASP A 252 -6.84 22.00 -19.15
C ASP A 252 -7.78 23.23 -19.27
N GLU A 253 -7.37 24.22 -20.06
CA GLU A 253 -8.18 25.42 -20.35
C GLU A 253 -9.51 25.10 -21.06
N GLN A 254 -9.69 23.85 -21.51
CA GLN A 254 -10.90 23.35 -22.18
C GLN A 254 -11.87 22.65 -21.22
N SER A 255 -11.60 22.68 -19.90
CA SER A 255 -12.43 22.14 -18.81
C SER A 255 -12.39 20.60 -18.69
N GLU A 256 -11.45 19.94 -19.34
CA GLU A 256 -11.24 18.52 -19.14
C GLU A 256 -10.22 18.30 -18.01
N SER A 257 -10.68 17.62 -16.96
CA SER A 257 -9.80 17.19 -15.88
C SER A 257 -9.01 15.94 -16.29
N ILE A 258 -7.71 15.96 -16.09
CA ILE A 258 -6.82 14.81 -16.31
C ILE A 258 -6.15 14.50 -14.98
N CYS A 259 -6.33 13.28 -14.52
CA CYS A 259 -5.80 12.75 -13.27
C CYS A 259 -4.79 11.64 -13.53
N GLU A 260 -3.62 11.76 -12.92
CA GLU A 260 -2.54 10.79 -13.02
C GLU A 260 -2.25 10.19 -11.66
N HIS A 261 -2.05 8.87 -11.63
CA HIS A 261 -1.68 8.16 -10.41
C HIS A 261 -0.26 8.56 -10.03
N VAL A 262 -0.08 9.03 -8.80
CA VAL A 262 1.20 9.53 -8.32
C VAL A 262 2.09 8.37 -7.94
N LYS A 263 3.23 8.29 -8.64
CA LYS A 263 4.41 7.54 -8.21
C LYS A 263 5.59 8.50 -8.18
N GLY A 264 6.12 8.82 -7.00
CA GLY A 264 7.17 9.82 -6.80
C GLY A 264 6.81 10.82 -5.71
N TYR A 265 7.23 12.08 -5.89
CA TYR A 265 7.12 13.15 -4.91
C TYR A 265 6.10 14.20 -5.35
N ILE A 266 5.37 14.71 -4.36
CA ILE A 266 4.56 15.93 -4.44
C ILE A 266 5.12 16.89 -3.40
N ILE A 267 5.34 18.14 -3.77
CA ILE A 267 5.95 19.17 -2.92
C ILE A 267 4.88 20.21 -2.64
N ASN A 268 4.56 20.41 -1.36
CA ASN A 268 3.53 21.34 -0.94
C ASN A 268 3.83 21.88 0.47
N ASN A 269 3.79 23.20 0.64
CA ASN A 269 3.80 23.87 1.95
C ASN A 269 4.84 23.33 2.95
N ASN A 270 6.13 23.47 2.62
CA ASN A 270 7.26 23.02 3.45
C ASN A 270 7.27 21.52 3.79
N GLN A 271 6.55 20.71 3.01
CA GLN A 271 6.53 19.26 3.11
C GLN A 271 6.66 18.65 1.72
N TYR A 272 7.13 17.42 1.68
CA TYR A 272 6.95 16.57 0.51
C TYR A 272 6.22 15.29 0.88
N ILE A 273 5.48 14.77 -0.09
CA ILE A 273 4.68 13.56 0.03
C ILE A 273 5.22 12.59 -1.01
N GLN A 274 5.75 11.46 -0.57
CA GLN A 274 6.30 10.42 -1.41
C GLN A 274 5.33 9.24 -1.45
N CYS A 275 4.78 8.95 -2.62
CA CYS A 275 3.92 7.80 -2.85
C CYS A 275 4.57 6.91 -3.91
N ASN A 276 4.69 5.61 -3.69
CA ASN A 276 5.25 4.71 -4.70
C ASN A 276 4.19 4.01 -5.56
N GLY A 277 2.92 4.14 -5.20
CA GLY A 277 1.81 3.58 -5.94
C GLY A 277 1.69 2.06 -5.85
N TRP A 278 2.34 1.42 -4.88
CA TRP A 278 2.06 0.01 -4.55
C TRP A 278 1.01 -0.12 -3.45
N LYS A 279 0.27 -1.22 -3.49
CA LYS A 279 -0.65 -1.59 -2.41
C LYS A 279 0.10 -1.73 -1.08
N ARG A 280 -0.51 -1.27 0.01
CA ARG A 280 -0.01 -1.38 1.40
C ARG A 280 1.29 -0.62 1.71
N GLU A 281 1.74 0.26 0.80
CA GLU A 281 2.84 1.18 1.06
C GLU A 281 2.36 2.55 1.54
N GLY A 282 1.23 3.02 1.01
CA GLY A 282 0.70 4.36 1.29
C GLY A 282 1.61 5.46 0.77
N CYS A 283 1.52 6.62 1.42
CA CYS A 283 2.38 7.77 1.15
C CYS A 283 3.13 8.18 2.42
N ILE A 284 4.40 8.52 2.28
CA ILE A 284 5.24 9.07 3.34
C ILE A 284 5.18 10.59 3.26
N ILE A 285 4.96 11.25 4.40
CA ILE A 285 4.98 12.72 4.49
C ILE A 285 6.20 13.12 5.31
N GLU A 286 7.03 13.99 4.75
CA GLU A 286 8.19 14.53 5.46
C GLU A 286 8.21 16.05 5.38
N THR A 287 8.71 16.68 6.44
CA THR A 287 8.93 18.12 6.49
C THR A 287 10.23 18.46 5.80
N ILE A 288 10.19 19.42 4.88
CA ILE A 288 11.37 19.93 4.20
C ILE A 288 12.32 20.55 5.22
N GLN A 289 13.57 20.08 5.22
CA GLN A 289 14.62 20.56 6.10
C GLN A 289 15.47 21.60 5.37
N GLU A 290 15.55 22.81 5.91
CA GLU A 290 16.42 23.84 5.33
C GLU A 290 17.89 23.56 5.70
N SER A 291 18.52 22.62 5.00
CA SER A 291 19.95 22.36 5.07
C SER A 291 20.62 22.74 3.76
N PRO A 292 21.62 23.65 3.75
CA PRO A 292 22.26 24.12 2.53
C PRO A 292 23.17 23.07 1.86
N ASP A 293 23.68 22.09 2.63
CA ASP A 293 24.78 21.20 2.21
C ASP A 293 24.37 19.72 2.12
N GLU A 294 23.09 19.44 1.88
CA GLU A 294 22.66 18.05 1.73
C GLU A 294 23.24 17.43 0.44
N THR A 295 23.79 16.22 0.57
CA THR A 295 24.49 15.51 -0.51
C THR A 295 23.97 14.09 -0.63
N CYS A 296 24.12 13.53 -1.82
CA CYS A 296 23.80 12.15 -2.10
C CYS A 296 24.91 11.25 -1.56
N THR A 297 24.56 10.36 -0.64
CA THR A 297 25.57 9.58 0.10
C THR A 297 25.58 8.10 -0.29
N ASN A 298 24.47 7.59 -0.83
CA ASN A 298 24.33 6.18 -1.17
C ASN A 298 24.41 5.95 -2.68
N GLU A 299 25.04 4.84 -3.09
CA GLU A 299 25.11 4.44 -4.50
C GLU A 299 23.74 4.02 -5.06
N ASN A 300 22.78 3.72 -4.17
CA ASN A 300 21.44 3.25 -4.50
C ASN A 300 20.34 4.31 -4.27
N ASP A 301 20.73 5.60 -4.20
CA ASP A 301 19.78 6.71 -4.02
C ASP A 301 19.16 7.17 -5.36
N GLU A 302 19.01 6.29 -6.37
CA GLU A 302 18.48 6.68 -7.68
C GLU A 302 17.06 7.27 -7.60
N GLY A 303 16.97 8.55 -8.00
CA GLY A 303 15.77 9.38 -7.99
C GLY A 303 15.32 9.81 -6.59
N LYS A 304 16.17 9.70 -5.56
CA LYS A 304 15.80 10.17 -4.21
C LYS A 304 15.83 11.69 -4.12
N LEU A 305 14.75 12.28 -3.63
CA LEU A 305 14.70 13.71 -3.30
C LEU A 305 15.46 13.96 -2.00
N LEU A 306 16.34 14.96 -2.01
CA LEU A 306 17.00 15.45 -0.79
C LEU A 306 15.96 16.05 0.17
N SER A 307 16.20 15.94 1.48
CA SER A 307 15.29 16.46 2.51
C SER A 307 15.03 17.97 2.41
N ASN A 308 15.96 18.72 1.81
CA ASN A 308 15.79 20.14 1.49
C ASN A 308 14.97 20.42 0.23
N SER A 309 14.50 19.39 -0.48
CA SER A 309 13.78 19.44 -1.76
C SER A 309 14.51 20.07 -2.95
N LYS A 310 15.80 20.42 -2.82
CA LYS A 310 16.56 21.19 -3.83
C LYS A 310 17.41 20.33 -4.76
N GLY A 311 17.32 19.01 -4.68
CA GLY A 311 18.07 18.14 -5.58
C GLY A 311 17.61 16.69 -5.54
N LEU A 312 17.86 16.00 -6.65
CA LEU A 312 17.65 14.57 -6.81
C LEU A 312 18.99 13.85 -6.81
N CYS A 313 19.02 12.68 -6.18
CA CYS A 313 20.18 11.80 -6.17
C CYS A 313 20.10 10.79 -7.30
N PHE A 314 21.25 10.52 -7.92
CA PHE A 314 21.46 9.42 -8.85
C PHE A 314 22.77 8.72 -8.46
N GLY A 315 22.64 7.75 -7.55
CA GLY A 315 23.77 7.29 -6.76
C GLY A 315 24.34 8.43 -5.92
N LYS A 316 25.66 8.59 -5.93
CA LYS A 316 26.35 9.68 -5.21
C LYS A 316 26.31 11.04 -5.91
N GLU A 317 25.74 11.11 -7.11
CA GLU A 317 25.65 12.36 -7.85
C GLU A 317 24.37 13.10 -7.50
N LYS A 318 24.53 14.37 -7.12
CA LYS A 318 23.43 15.30 -6.89
C LYS A 318 23.13 16.04 -8.19
N ASN A 319 21.87 16.01 -8.59
CA ASN A 319 21.34 16.85 -9.65
C ASN A 319 20.49 17.93 -8.99
N ASP A 320 20.98 19.16 -9.04
CA ASP A 320 20.28 20.30 -8.46
C ASP A 320 18.98 20.55 -9.22
N ILE A 321 17.88 20.66 -8.48
CA ILE A 321 16.62 21.18 -8.99
C ILE A 321 16.58 22.63 -8.54
N SER A 322 17.37 23.48 -9.20
CA SER A 322 17.47 24.89 -8.84
C SER A 322 16.12 25.57 -9.08
N ASP A 323 15.49 26.01 -7.99
CA ASP A 323 14.28 26.81 -7.88
C ASP A 323 13.15 26.41 -8.85
N PHE A 324 12.32 25.49 -8.37
CA PHE A 324 11.01 25.10 -8.90
C PHE A 324 10.16 26.25 -9.48
N GLU A 325 10.37 27.50 -9.06
CA GLU A 325 9.57 28.68 -9.42
C GLU A 325 9.50 29.03 -10.92
N THR A 326 10.26 28.36 -11.81
CA THR A 326 10.24 28.69 -13.26
C THR A 326 10.35 27.51 -14.24
N ILE A 327 10.27 26.26 -13.81
CA ILE A 327 10.43 25.10 -14.71
C ILE A 327 9.08 24.75 -15.36
N PRO A 328 8.89 24.94 -16.69
CA PRO A 328 7.61 24.70 -17.35
C PRO A 328 7.22 23.21 -17.38
N ILE A 329 8.21 22.31 -17.40
CA ILE A 329 8.26 20.88 -17.07
C ILE A 329 9.67 20.43 -17.53
N ASP A 330 10.42 19.71 -16.70
CA ASP A 330 11.68 19.05 -17.09
C ASP A 330 11.55 17.53 -17.01
N TYR A 331 12.40 16.81 -17.74
CA TYR A 331 12.34 15.35 -17.80
C TYR A 331 13.70 14.73 -17.48
N ILE A 332 13.70 13.78 -16.55
CA ILE A 332 14.88 12.97 -16.24
C ILE A 332 14.54 11.50 -16.45
N ALA A 333 15.49 10.75 -17.03
CA ALA A 333 15.38 9.31 -17.14
C ALA A 333 16.53 8.61 -16.42
N PHE A 334 16.24 7.49 -15.76
CA PHE A 334 17.24 6.63 -15.15
C PHE A 334 16.87 5.15 -15.28
N LEU A 335 17.87 4.27 -15.18
CA LEU A 335 17.69 2.83 -15.19
C LEU A 335 17.74 2.30 -13.76
N THR A 336 16.71 1.57 -13.33
CA THR A 336 16.73 0.88 -12.04
C THR A 336 17.67 -0.33 -12.09
N LYS A 337 18.63 -0.40 -11.17
CA LYS A 337 19.46 -1.62 -10.99
C LYS A 337 18.72 -2.65 -10.14
N ASP A 338 18.15 -2.18 -9.03
CA ASP A 338 17.32 -2.95 -8.11
C ASP A 338 15.87 -2.42 -8.13
N ILE A 339 14.99 -3.08 -7.37
CA ILE A 339 13.65 -2.55 -7.10
C ILE A 339 13.78 -1.14 -6.50
N ASN A 340 13.12 -0.16 -7.11
CA ASN A 340 13.09 1.22 -6.65
C ASN A 340 11.78 1.46 -5.86
N PRO A 341 11.85 1.50 -4.51
CA PRO A 341 10.67 1.66 -3.68
C PRO A 341 10.17 3.10 -3.61
N ILE A 342 10.90 4.08 -4.16
CA ILE A 342 10.49 5.48 -4.19
C ILE A 342 9.38 5.66 -5.23
N TYR A 343 9.58 5.07 -6.41
CA TYR A 343 8.68 5.20 -7.56
C TYR A 343 7.86 3.94 -7.85
N GLY A 344 8.01 2.89 -7.04
CA GLY A 344 7.26 1.65 -7.20
C GLY A 344 7.61 0.92 -8.50
N ILE A 345 8.90 0.88 -8.85
CA ILE A 345 9.38 0.31 -10.12
C ILE A 345 10.29 -0.90 -9.84
N ASN A 346 10.08 -1.97 -10.60
CA ASN A 346 10.92 -3.17 -10.51
C ASN A 346 12.33 -2.93 -11.07
N SER A 347 13.25 -3.86 -10.82
CA SER A 347 14.62 -3.80 -11.35
C SER A 347 14.66 -3.84 -12.89
N GLU A 348 15.74 -3.31 -13.45
CA GLU A 348 16.05 -3.30 -14.89
C GLU A 348 14.99 -2.58 -15.75
N LYS A 349 14.42 -1.49 -15.24
CA LYS A 349 13.44 -0.65 -15.94
C LYS A 349 13.96 0.77 -16.11
N ILE A 350 13.74 1.32 -17.30
CA ILE A 350 13.93 2.75 -17.54
C ILE A 350 12.72 3.47 -16.94
N VAL A 351 12.99 4.46 -16.09
CA VAL A 351 11.99 5.31 -15.45
C VAL A 351 12.12 6.70 -16.04
N PHE A 352 11.00 7.27 -16.47
CA PHE A 352 10.91 8.66 -16.89
C PHE A 352 10.19 9.44 -15.81
N LEU A 353 10.83 10.51 -15.34
CA LEU A 353 10.28 11.42 -14.35
C LEU A 353 9.92 12.74 -15.05
N SER A 354 8.70 13.21 -14.81
CA SER A 354 8.31 14.59 -15.07
C SER A 354 8.55 15.41 -13.81
N ILE A 355 9.23 16.54 -13.97
CA ILE A 355 9.61 17.46 -12.90
C ILE A 355 8.90 18.79 -13.13
N THR A 356 8.08 19.20 -12.17
CA THR A 356 7.39 20.49 -12.13
C THR A 356 7.74 21.21 -10.83
N GLU A 357 7.25 22.44 -10.66
CA GLU A 357 7.48 23.24 -9.45
C GLU A 357 7.09 22.58 -8.12
N ASP A 358 6.18 21.62 -8.19
CA ASP A 358 5.45 21.05 -7.07
C ASP A 358 5.37 19.51 -7.16
N SER A 359 6.05 18.87 -8.13
CA SER A 359 6.02 17.41 -8.24
C SER A 359 7.18 16.83 -9.04
N ILE A 360 7.57 15.60 -8.68
CA ILE A 360 8.54 14.76 -9.39
C ILE A 360 7.91 13.38 -9.48
N ILE A 361 7.27 13.07 -10.60
CA ILE A 361 6.44 11.85 -10.73
C ILE A 361 6.80 11.04 -11.96
N VAL A 362 6.57 9.73 -11.90
CA VAL A 362 6.69 8.84 -13.06
C VAL A 362 5.70 9.28 -14.14
N THR A 363 6.19 9.42 -15.36
CA THR A 363 5.37 9.70 -16.55
C THR A 363 5.56 8.62 -17.61
N ASN A 364 4.54 8.44 -18.45
CA ASN A 364 4.61 7.62 -19.65
C ASN A 364 4.88 8.45 -20.92
N GLU A 365 4.98 9.77 -20.79
CA GLU A 365 5.32 10.66 -21.90
C GLU A 365 6.84 10.62 -22.10
N SER A 366 7.25 10.17 -23.29
CA SER A 366 8.64 10.05 -23.73
C SER A 366 8.93 10.95 -24.92
#